data_AF-A0AA49FHW8-F1
#
_entry.id   AF-A0AA49FHW8-F1
#
_cell.length_a   1.000
_cell.length_b   1.000
_cell.length_c   1.000
_cell.angle_alpha   90.00
_cell.angle_beta   90.00
_cell.angle_gamma   90.00
#
_symmetry.space_group_name_H-M   'P 1'
#
loop_
_entity.id
_entity.type
_entity.pdbx_description
1 polymer ?
#
loop_
_entity_poly.entity_id
_entity_poly.type
_entity_poly.pdbx_seq_one_letter_code
_entity_poly.pdbx_strand_id
1 'polypeptide(L)'
;MLSKQNPLFCQKSIHCLLWKPVPHEGCRGVFFFIGIGVVLVVRISRLRLLQAVYHASQLIQKGSVAVELQVERGLDLAVGAFLQAADECLYFGNLHRQRPKHRRQCAMSGNHWDQPGVPHKGWHCVDVVDLRADGESADETNYATCQMCGNEKIRYVHIMEHPDLDENFEVGCVCAEKMSDDYEGPKRREARLRNRAARRTRWLQRKWRVSAKGNSFLNVDGHNFGVHMNKFKRWGYRIGSRFGAKTYATKDEAKLALFDDFWEATQDSEHIWAND
;
A
#
# COMPACT_ATOMS: atom_id res chain seq x y z
N MET A 1 -31.45 -4.51 -49.16
CA MET A 1 -32.89 -4.36 -48.93
C MET A 1 -33.19 -4.76 -47.50
N LEU A 2 -33.95 -3.91 -46.78
CA LEU A 2 -34.60 -4.17 -45.48
C LEU A 2 -33.64 -4.34 -44.28
N SER A 3 -33.90 -3.84 -43.07
CA SER A 3 -34.94 -2.98 -42.52
C SER A 3 -34.49 -2.60 -41.10
N LYS A 4 -34.86 -1.39 -40.67
CA LYS A 4 -34.73 -0.84 -39.31
C LYS A 4 -35.44 -1.74 -38.25
N GLN A 5 -34.97 -1.70 -36.99
CA GLN A 5 -35.72 -1.21 -35.81
C GLN A 5 -34.99 -1.52 -34.46
N ASN A 6 -34.75 -0.46 -33.68
CA ASN A 6 -34.56 -0.46 -32.21
C ASN A 6 -35.95 -0.53 -31.52
N PRO A 7 -36.06 -0.37 -30.18
CA PRO A 7 -35.53 -1.14 -29.04
C PRO A 7 -36.71 -1.65 -28.16
N LEU A 8 -36.51 -2.42 -27.07
CA LEU A 8 -37.46 -2.46 -25.94
C LEU A 8 -36.90 -3.21 -24.70
N PHE A 9 -37.04 -2.55 -23.56
CA PHE A 9 -37.03 -3.04 -22.18
C PHE A 9 -37.94 -4.28 -21.98
N CYS A 10 -37.61 -5.18 -21.03
CA CYS A 10 -38.48 -5.49 -19.87
C CYS A 10 -37.83 -6.48 -18.87
N GLN A 11 -38.17 -6.26 -17.59
CA GLN A 11 -37.87 -6.97 -16.35
C GLN A 11 -38.16 -8.48 -16.32
N LYS A 12 -37.51 -9.16 -15.34
CA LYS A 12 -37.97 -10.27 -14.45
C LYS A 12 -36.79 -11.24 -14.22
N SER A 13 -36.52 -11.86 -13.07
CA SER A 13 -37.08 -11.88 -11.71
C SER A 13 -36.03 -12.57 -10.84
N ILE A 14 -35.92 -12.17 -9.57
CA ILE A 14 -35.06 -12.80 -8.56
C ILE A 14 -35.70 -14.13 -8.13
N HIS A 15 -34.99 -15.25 -8.27
CA HIS A 15 -35.36 -16.52 -7.68
C HIS A 15 -34.59 -16.72 -6.37
N CYS A 16 -35.30 -16.63 -5.25
CA CYS A 16 -34.87 -17.15 -3.95
C CYS A 16 -34.96 -18.68 -3.96
N LEU A 17 -33.89 -19.38 -3.57
CA LEU A 17 -33.95 -20.78 -3.20
C LEU A 17 -33.64 -20.92 -1.70
N LEU A 18 -34.66 -21.43 -1.00
CA LEU A 18 -34.71 -21.73 0.41
C LEU A 18 -33.68 -22.81 0.79
N TRP A 19 -33.03 -22.61 1.94
CA TRP A 19 -32.36 -23.69 2.67
C TRP A 19 -33.17 -23.95 3.96
N LYS A 20 -33.68 -25.19 4.11
CA LYS A 20 -34.37 -25.66 5.32
C LYS A 20 -33.35 -26.21 6.32
N PRO A 21 -33.39 -25.84 7.61
CA PRO A 21 -32.62 -26.54 8.64
C PRO A 21 -33.38 -27.74 9.21
N VAL A 22 -32.64 -28.83 9.43
CA VAL A 22 -33.05 -30.06 10.13
C VAL A 22 -32.97 -29.82 11.66
N PRO A 23 -33.96 -30.25 12.47
CA PRO A 23 -33.92 -30.07 13.92
C PRO A 23 -33.09 -31.19 14.58
N HIS A 24 -32.14 -30.81 15.44
CA HIS A 24 -31.49 -31.73 16.38
C HIS A 24 -32.05 -31.48 17.78
N GLU A 25 -32.39 -32.58 18.45
CA GLU A 25 -33.14 -32.65 19.69
C GLU A 25 -32.41 -31.99 20.87
N GLY A 26 -33.18 -31.33 21.75
CA GLY A 26 -32.72 -30.97 23.09
C GLY A 26 -32.81 -29.49 23.46
N CYS A 27 -33.92 -28.80 23.18
CA CYS A 27 -34.30 -27.56 23.88
C CYS A 27 -35.82 -27.38 23.84
N ARG A 28 -36.50 -27.56 24.99
CA ARG A 28 -37.89 -27.11 25.17
C ARG A 28 -37.86 -25.61 25.48
N GLY A 29 -38.33 -24.78 24.56
CA GLY A 29 -38.55 -23.35 24.78
C GLY A 29 -39.89 -22.94 24.16
N VAL A 30 -40.81 -22.48 25.00
CA VAL A 30 -42.10 -21.94 24.59
C VAL A 30 -41.88 -20.51 24.08
N PHE A 31 -42.32 -20.21 22.87
CA PHE A 31 -42.29 -18.85 22.32
C PHE A 31 -43.52 -18.07 22.79
N PHE A 32 -43.30 -16.97 23.51
CA PHE A 32 -44.28 -15.90 23.65
C PHE A 32 -43.71 -14.63 23.02
N PHE A 33 -44.44 -14.08 22.05
CA PHE A 33 -44.27 -12.71 21.62
C PHE A 33 -45.07 -11.82 22.57
N ILE A 34 -44.42 -10.83 23.19
CA ILE A 34 -44.90 -9.47 23.48
C ILE A 34 -43.65 -8.69 23.95
N GLY A 35 -43.56 -7.41 23.56
CA GLY A 35 -42.41 -6.55 23.79
C GLY A 35 -42.11 -6.25 25.26
N ILE A 36 -40.98 -5.55 25.43
CA ILE A 36 -40.33 -5.09 26.67
C ILE A 36 -39.22 -6.06 27.13
N GLY A 37 -38.01 -5.50 27.22
CA GLY A 37 -36.74 -6.21 27.28
C GLY A 37 -36.58 -7.17 28.46
N VAL A 38 -35.97 -8.32 28.16
CA VAL A 38 -35.40 -9.25 29.14
C VAL A 38 -33.90 -9.29 28.92
N VAL A 39 -33.15 -8.87 29.94
CA VAL A 39 -31.69 -9.02 29.99
C VAL A 39 -31.37 -10.50 30.18
N LEU A 40 -30.84 -11.14 29.13
CA LEU A 40 -30.36 -12.51 29.17
C LEU A 40 -28.91 -12.51 29.72
N VAL A 41 -28.72 -12.72 31.03
CA VAL A 41 -27.37 -12.92 31.59
C VAL A 41 -26.92 -14.35 31.32
N VAL A 42 -26.28 -14.57 30.17
CA VAL A 42 -25.56 -15.83 29.88
C VAL A 42 -24.15 -15.70 30.47
N ARG A 43 -23.80 -16.56 31.45
CA ARG A 43 -22.40 -16.77 31.86
C ARG A 43 -21.64 -17.40 30.70
N ILE A 44 -21.07 -16.58 29.83
CA ILE A 44 -20.23 -17.02 28.72
C ILE A 44 -18.80 -17.19 29.26
N SER A 45 -18.30 -18.43 29.27
CA SER A 45 -16.91 -18.74 29.61
C SER A 45 -15.95 -18.03 28.64
N ARG A 46 -14.84 -17.47 29.16
CA ARG A 46 -13.88 -16.57 28.47
C ARG A 46 -13.51 -16.95 27.02
N LEU A 47 -13.53 -18.23 26.66
CA LEU A 47 -13.24 -18.69 25.30
C LEU A 47 -14.27 -18.24 24.24
N ARG A 48 -15.54 -18.11 24.61
CA ARG A 48 -16.62 -17.79 23.64
C ARG A 48 -16.72 -16.29 23.34
N LEU A 49 -16.20 -15.42 24.22
CA LEU A 49 -16.11 -13.97 23.98
C LEU A 49 -15.07 -13.66 22.89
N LEU A 50 -13.91 -14.33 22.93
CA LEU A 50 -12.84 -14.17 21.93
C LEU A 50 -13.28 -14.64 20.54
N GLN A 51 -14.09 -15.70 20.47
CA GLN A 51 -14.59 -16.21 19.19
C GLN A 51 -15.66 -15.29 18.58
N ALA A 52 -16.51 -14.67 19.40
CA ALA A 52 -17.45 -13.66 18.94
C ALA A 52 -16.74 -12.39 18.42
N VAL A 53 -15.69 -11.93 19.10
CA VAL A 53 -14.85 -10.79 18.65
C VAL A 53 -14.11 -11.12 17.35
N TYR A 54 -13.59 -12.36 17.22
CA TYR A 54 -12.94 -12.81 15.99
C TYR A 54 -13.91 -12.87 14.80
N HIS A 55 -15.13 -13.38 14.99
CA HIS A 55 -16.11 -13.41 13.91
C HIS A 55 -16.66 -12.02 13.56
N ALA A 56 -16.79 -11.11 14.54
CA ALA A 56 -17.15 -9.72 14.27
C ALA A 56 -16.06 -8.98 13.48
N SER A 57 -14.77 -9.21 13.75
CA SER A 57 -13.68 -8.60 12.99
C SER A 57 -13.58 -9.10 11.55
N GLN A 58 -13.97 -10.35 11.29
CA GLN A 58 -14.04 -10.91 9.93
C GLN A 58 -15.21 -10.33 9.10
N LEU A 59 -16.28 -9.84 9.75
CA LEU A 59 -17.39 -9.17 9.07
C LEU A 59 -17.08 -7.71 8.70
N ILE A 60 -16.25 -7.02 9.49
CA ILE A 60 -15.81 -5.64 9.22
C ILE A 60 -14.96 -5.53 7.94
N GLN A 61 -14.21 -6.59 7.58
CA GLN A 61 -13.41 -6.61 6.34
C GLN A 61 -14.24 -6.72 5.05
N LYS A 62 -15.54 -7.00 5.12
CA LYS A 62 -16.41 -7.12 3.94
C LYS A 62 -17.33 -5.93 3.69
N GLY A 63 -17.13 -4.83 4.41
CA GLY A 63 -17.77 -3.55 4.09
C GLY A 63 -19.29 -3.56 4.25
N SER A 64 -19.75 -3.41 5.49
CA SER A 64 -20.94 -2.64 5.89
C SER A 64 -21.18 -2.81 7.40
N VAL A 65 -21.50 -1.69 8.06
CA VAL A 65 -21.88 -1.53 9.48
C VAL A 65 -20.73 -1.22 10.45
N ALA A 66 -20.75 0.00 11.01
CA ALA A 66 -19.98 0.38 12.19
C ALA A 66 -20.67 -0.18 13.45
N VAL A 67 -19.92 -0.83 14.33
CA VAL A 67 -20.41 -1.33 15.61
C VAL A 67 -19.82 -0.47 16.71
N GLU A 68 -20.67 0.32 17.37
CA GLU A 68 -20.29 1.10 18.55
C GLU A 68 -20.45 0.21 19.80
N LEU A 69 -19.32 -0.13 20.43
CA LEU A 69 -19.27 -0.90 21.67
C LEU A 69 -19.25 0.06 22.85
N GLN A 70 -20.39 0.21 23.55
CA GLN A 70 -20.41 0.88 24.85
C GLN A 70 -19.94 -0.09 25.94
N VAL A 71 -18.78 0.23 26.54
CA VAL A 71 -18.23 -0.49 27.70
C VAL A 71 -18.69 0.23 28.98
N GLU A 72 -19.57 -0.40 29.76
CA GLU A 72 -19.91 0.11 31.09
C GLU A 72 -18.75 -0.04 32.08
N ARG A 73 -18.58 0.99 32.91
CA ARG A 73 -17.44 1.18 33.82
C ARG A 73 -17.45 0.14 34.94
N GLY A 74 -16.51 -0.78 34.86
CA GLY A 74 -16.14 -1.71 35.93
C GLY A 74 -14.78 -2.32 35.61
N LEU A 75 -13.73 -1.50 35.67
CA LEU A 75 -12.37 -1.84 35.25
C LEU A 75 -11.76 -2.96 36.09
N ASP A 76 -11.07 -3.88 35.41
CA ASP A 76 -9.81 -4.43 35.93
C ASP A 76 -8.68 -3.57 35.33
N LEU A 77 -7.89 -2.91 36.19
CA LEU A 77 -6.86 -1.92 35.82
C LEU A 77 -5.82 -2.43 34.80
N ALA A 78 -5.66 -3.76 34.68
CA ALA A 78 -4.78 -4.38 33.71
C ALA A 78 -5.30 -4.32 32.26
N VAL A 79 -6.62 -4.25 32.05
CA VAL A 79 -7.23 -4.19 30.71
C VAL A 79 -7.21 -2.76 30.16
N GLY A 80 -7.34 -1.76 31.03
CA GLY A 80 -7.24 -0.34 30.66
C GLY A 80 -5.85 0.04 30.12
N ALA A 81 -4.79 -0.43 30.77
CA ALA A 81 -3.42 -0.20 30.32
C ALA A 81 -3.10 -0.89 28.98
N PHE A 82 -3.73 -2.03 28.69
CA PHE A 82 -3.55 -2.75 27.44
C PHE A 82 -4.24 -2.06 26.25
N LEU A 83 -5.35 -1.36 26.50
CA LEU A 83 -6.08 -0.59 25.49
C LEU A 83 -5.42 0.75 25.19
N GLN A 84 -4.85 1.45 26.18
CA GLN A 84 -4.08 2.67 25.92
C GLN A 84 -2.79 2.43 25.13
N ALA A 85 -2.09 1.32 25.37
CA ALA A 85 -0.91 0.95 24.58
C ALA A 85 -1.26 0.54 23.13
N ALA A 86 -2.46 -0.02 22.91
CA ALA A 86 -2.94 -0.37 21.57
C ALA A 86 -3.35 0.87 20.77
N ASP A 87 -3.93 1.89 21.41
CA ASP A 87 -4.27 3.16 20.75
C ASP A 87 -3.02 3.96 20.36
N GLU A 88 -1.96 4.01 21.18
CA GLU A 88 -0.71 4.71 20.80
C GLU A 88 0.06 3.99 19.68
N CYS A 89 0.07 2.65 19.65
CA CYS A 89 0.68 1.91 18.55
C CYS A 89 -0.10 2.01 17.22
N LEU A 90 -1.43 2.16 17.28
CA LEU A 90 -2.27 2.39 16.10
C LEU A 90 -2.26 3.85 15.63
N TYR A 91 -1.92 4.82 16.49
CA TYR A 91 -1.81 6.22 16.09
C TYR A 91 -0.46 6.56 15.44
N PHE A 92 0.66 6.02 15.94
CA PHE A 92 1.99 6.29 15.35
C PHE A 92 2.31 5.42 14.12
N GLY A 93 1.72 4.23 14.00
CA GLY A 93 1.94 3.33 12.85
C GLY A 93 1.15 3.68 11.58
N ASN A 94 0.17 4.59 11.68
CA ASN A 94 -0.80 4.84 10.60
C ASN A 94 -0.66 6.21 9.89
N LEU A 95 0.30 7.06 10.27
CA LEU A 95 0.52 8.35 9.59
C LEU A 95 1.28 8.25 8.25
N HIS A 96 1.86 7.10 7.88
CA HIS A 96 2.61 6.95 6.62
C HIS A 96 2.15 5.82 5.70
N ARG A 97 0.95 5.26 5.88
CA ARG A 97 0.46 4.22 4.95
C ARG A 97 -1.01 4.31 4.63
N GLN A 98 -1.43 5.47 4.15
CA GLN A 98 -2.53 5.57 3.21
C GLN A 98 -2.11 6.55 2.12
N ARG A 99 -1.49 6.04 1.04
CA ARG A 99 -1.51 6.79 -0.22
C ARG A 99 -2.95 6.72 -0.70
N PRO A 100 -3.70 7.84 -0.77
CA PRO A 100 -4.95 7.84 -1.48
C PRO A 100 -4.60 7.48 -2.93
N LYS A 101 -5.26 6.45 -3.48
CA LYS A 101 -5.31 6.30 -4.94
C LYS A 101 -6.02 7.56 -5.41
N HIS A 102 -5.27 8.57 -5.87
CA HIS A 102 -5.84 9.80 -6.35
C HIS A 102 -6.91 9.43 -7.38
N ARG A 103 -8.10 9.93 -7.07
CA ARG A 103 -9.30 9.87 -7.87
C ARG A 103 -8.91 10.24 -9.31
N ARG A 104 -9.30 9.41 -10.26
CA ARG A 104 -9.21 9.71 -11.71
C ARG A 104 -9.81 11.09 -11.94
N GLN A 105 -8.97 12.09 -12.12
CA GLN A 105 -9.35 13.40 -12.60
C GLN A 105 -9.19 13.37 -14.13
N CYS A 106 -10.20 13.89 -14.82
CA CYS A 106 -10.32 13.90 -16.27
C CYS A 106 -8.99 14.29 -16.94
N ALA A 107 -8.61 13.56 -17.99
CA ALA A 107 -7.46 13.85 -18.81
C ALA A 107 -7.58 15.26 -19.41
N MET A 108 -7.00 16.25 -18.74
CA MET A 108 -6.68 17.53 -19.36
C MET A 108 -5.55 17.25 -20.33
N SER A 109 -5.77 17.55 -21.61
CA SER A 109 -4.76 17.46 -22.66
C SER A 109 -3.50 18.16 -22.18
N GLY A 110 -2.40 17.43 -22.04
CA GLY A 110 -1.13 17.98 -21.59
C GLY A 110 -0.65 19.03 -22.57
N ASN A 111 -0.86 20.29 -22.24
CA ASN A 111 -0.15 21.43 -22.83
C ASN A 111 -0.37 22.69 -21.98
N HIS A 112 -0.05 22.62 -20.69
CA HIS A 112 -0.18 23.78 -19.80
C HIS A 112 0.80 24.93 -20.12
N TRP A 113 1.80 24.73 -21.00
CA TRP A 113 2.65 25.83 -21.49
C TRP A 113 1.87 26.92 -22.24
N ASP A 114 0.75 26.57 -22.86
CA ASP A 114 -0.07 27.51 -23.63
C ASP A 114 -1.32 27.96 -22.86
N GLN A 115 -1.47 27.54 -21.60
CA GLN A 115 -2.67 27.83 -20.81
C GLN A 115 -2.55 29.14 -20.02
N PRO A 116 -3.45 30.11 -20.25
CA PRO A 116 -3.48 31.34 -19.47
C PRO A 116 -3.69 31.05 -17.98
N GLY A 117 -2.93 31.74 -17.12
CA GLY A 117 -3.03 31.60 -15.67
C GLY A 117 -2.13 30.52 -15.07
N VAL A 118 -1.44 29.71 -15.88
CA VAL A 118 -0.41 28.79 -15.39
C VAL A 118 0.95 29.52 -15.37
N PRO A 119 1.61 29.64 -14.20
CA PRO A 119 2.97 30.20 -14.13
C PRO A 119 3.97 29.35 -14.91
N HIS A 120 4.89 29.98 -15.63
CA HIS A 120 5.93 29.26 -16.39
C HIS A 120 7.23 29.04 -15.61
N LYS A 121 7.37 29.74 -14.47
CA LYS A 121 8.56 29.80 -13.61
C LYS A 121 8.12 29.84 -12.15
N GLY A 122 9.08 29.67 -11.23
CA GLY A 122 8.82 29.75 -9.79
C GLY A 122 8.32 28.45 -9.16
N TRP A 123 8.35 27.34 -9.90
CA TRP A 123 7.93 26.04 -9.38
C TRP A 123 9.05 25.38 -8.59
N HIS A 124 8.69 24.67 -7.53
CA HIS A 124 9.60 23.82 -6.78
C HIS A 124 9.19 22.36 -6.95
N CYS A 125 10.18 21.49 -7.02
CA CYS A 125 9.90 20.07 -7.19
C CYS A 125 9.94 19.36 -5.83
N VAL A 126 8.81 18.82 -5.44
CA VAL A 126 8.61 18.22 -4.11
C VAL A 126 8.93 16.73 -4.07
N ASP A 127 8.80 16.03 -5.19
CA ASP A 127 9.10 14.59 -5.27
C ASP A 127 9.45 14.17 -6.70
N VAL A 128 10.13 13.02 -6.84
CA VAL A 128 10.31 12.33 -8.11
C VAL A 128 9.92 10.86 -7.94
N VAL A 129 9.01 10.38 -8.78
CA VAL A 129 8.45 9.03 -8.69
C VAL A 129 8.91 8.19 -9.88
N ASP A 130 9.54 7.04 -9.62
CA ASP A 130 9.75 6.01 -10.65
C ASP A 130 8.49 5.13 -10.74
N LEU A 131 7.77 5.22 -11.85
CA LEU A 131 6.56 4.41 -12.08
C LEU A 131 6.85 2.90 -12.15
N ARG A 132 8.13 2.49 -12.21
CA ARG A 132 8.57 1.09 -12.12
C ARG A 132 9.28 0.76 -10.82
N ALA A 133 9.07 1.53 -9.75
CA ALA A 133 9.76 1.30 -8.48
C ALA A 133 9.58 -0.15 -7.96
N ASP A 134 8.42 -0.76 -8.22
CA ASP A 134 8.06 -2.12 -7.79
C ASP A 134 8.61 -3.23 -8.71
N GLY A 135 9.18 -2.86 -9.87
CA GLY A 135 9.80 -3.80 -10.82
C GLY A 135 8.89 -4.27 -11.96
N GLU A 136 7.81 -3.53 -12.26
CA GLU A 136 6.94 -3.79 -13.42
C GLU A 136 7.74 -3.78 -14.75
N SER A 137 7.32 -4.63 -15.67
CA SER A 137 7.93 -4.74 -17.00
C SER A 137 7.62 -3.52 -17.87
N ALA A 138 8.39 -3.33 -18.94
CA ALA A 138 8.23 -2.14 -19.75
C ALA A 138 6.90 -2.04 -20.50
N ASP A 139 6.33 -3.19 -20.82
CA ASP A 139 5.09 -3.34 -21.57
C ASP A 139 3.86 -3.20 -20.68
N GLU A 140 3.98 -3.53 -19.39
CA GLU A 140 2.89 -3.41 -18.40
C GLU A 140 2.84 -2.03 -17.73
N THR A 141 3.93 -1.25 -17.83
CA THR A 141 4.02 0.05 -17.16
C THR A 141 3.03 1.05 -17.74
N ASN A 142 2.15 1.56 -16.88
CA ASN A 142 1.33 2.71 -17.22
C ASN A 142 2.14 4.01 -17.07
N TYR A 143 2.76 4.46 -18.16
CA TYR A 143 3.55 5.69 -18.15
C TYR A 143 2.67 6.94 -18.00
N ALA A 144 3.25 7.99 -17.41
CA ALA A 144 2.59 9.29 -17.31
C ALA A 144 2.76 10.11 -18.60
N THR A 145 1.89 11.11 -18.75
CA THR A 145 1.98 12.14 -19.79
C THR A 145 2.32 13.46 -19.13
N CYS A 146 3.25 14.21 -19.72
CA CYS A 146 3.68 15.49 -19.19
C CYS A 146 2.50 16.46 -19.18
N GLN A 147 2.10 16.97 -18.03
CA GLN A 147 1.01 17.94 -17.99
C GLN A 147 1.40 19.26 -18.68
N MET A 148 2.68 19.65 -18.67
CA MET A 148 3.13 20.89 -19.30
C MET A 148 3.25 20.82 -20.83
N CYS A 149 3.95 19.82 -21.38
CA CYS A 149 4.22 19.74 -22.82
C CYS A 149 3.46 18.64 -23.56
N GLY A 150 2.68 17.81 -22.87
CA GLY A 150 1.91 16.73 -23.48
C GLY A 150 2.71 15.52 -23.92
N ASN A 151 4.03 15.52 -23.75
CA ASN A 151 4.84 14.36 -24.12
C ASN A 151 4.44 13.14 -23.29
N GLU A 152 4.02 12.09 -23.98
CA GLU A 152 3.68 10.81 -23.38
C GLU A 152 4.94 10.00 -23.01
N LYS A 153 4.74 8.92 -22.25
CA LYS A 153 5.77 7.94 -21.88
C LYS A 153 6.82 8.44 -20.88
N ILE A 154 6.41 9.22 -19.88
CA ILE A 154 7.26 9.56 -18.74
C ILE A 154 7.28 8.41 -17.75
N ARG A 155 8.48 7.93 -17.43
CA ARG A 155 8.72 6.94 -16.36
C ARG A 155 9.06 7.58 -15.01
N TYR A 156 9.89 8.62 -15.03
CA TYR A 156 10.32 9.33 -13.82
C TYR A 156 9.54 10.64 -13.76
N VAL A 157 8.49 10.66 -12.95
CA VAL A 157 7.55 11.77 -12.85
C VAL A 157 8.06 12.75 -11.82
N HIS A 158 8.30 13.99 -12.22
CA HIS A 158 8.64 15.09 -11.33
C HIS A 158 7.33 15.72 -10.86
N ILE A 159 7.11 15.73 -9.54
CA ILE A 159 5.97 16.38 -8.91
C ILE A 159 6.37 17.81 -8.60
N MET A 160 5.72 18.76 -9.28
CA MET A 160 6.01 20.18 -9.19
C MET A 160 4.89 20.89 -8.45
N GLU A 161 5.23 21.82 -7.58
CA GLU A 161 4.30 22.68 -6.85
C GLU A 161 4.68 24.14 -7.13
N HIS A 162 3.67 25.03 -7.12
CA HIS A 162 3.86 26.47 -7.25
C HIS A 162 3.11 27.16 -6.11
N PRO A 163 3.67 28.18 -5.44
CA PRO A 163 3.01 28.83 -4.30
C PRO A 163 1.65 29.45 -4.65
N ASP A 164 1.45 29.84 -5.90
CA ASP A 164 0.20 30.46 -6.37
C ASP A 164 -0.87 29.44 -6.84
N LEU A 165 -0.59 28.13 -6.79
CA LEU A 165 -1.52 27.08 -7.23
C LEU A 165 -1.62 25.96 -6.19
N ASP A 166 -2.85 25.58 -5.83
CA ASP A 166 -3.10 24.50 -4.88
C ASP A 166 -2.88 23.09 -5.48
N GLU A 167 -2.70 22.99 -6.80
CA GLU A 167 -2.54 21.72 -7.52
C GLU A 167 -1.07 21.45 -7.87
N ASN A 168 -0.64 20.21 -7.66
CA ASN A 168 0.68 19.74 -8.10
C ASN A 168 0.63 19.26 -9.55
N PHE A 169 1.70 19.54 -10.29
CA PHE A 169 1.85 19.12 -11.67
C PHE A 169 2.82 17.93 -11.81
N GLU A 170 2.40 16.92 -12.54
CA GLU A 170 3.17 15.76 -12.95
C GLU A 170 3.84 16.02 -14.30
N VAL A 171 5.17 16.18 -14.30
CA VAL A 171 5.92 16.59 -15.49
C VAL A 171 7.16 15.73 -15.73
N GLY A 172 7.67 15.80 -16.95
CA GLY A 172 8.96 15.20 -17.30
C GLY A 172 10.13 16.09 -16.90
N CYS A 173 11.31 15.50 -16.79
CA CYS A 173 12.55 16.18 -16.37
C CYS A 173 12.80 17.53 -17.05
N VAL A 174 12.70 17.58 -18.39
CA VAL A 174 12.95 18.82 -19.16
C VAL A 174 11.94 19.92 -18.80
N CYS A 175 10.68 19.57 -18.54
CA CYS A 175 9.69 20.56 -18.12
C CYS A 175 9.94 21.00 -16.66
N ALA A 176 10.29 20.08 -15.77
CA ALA A 176 10.70 20.42 -14.41
C ALA A 176 11.85 21.43 -14.40
N GLU A 177 12.91 21.20 -15.21
CA GLU A 177 14.04 22.13 -15.35
C GLU A 177 13.59 23.54 -15.74
N LYS A 178 12.72 23.63 -16.75
CA LYS A 178 12.20 24.90 -17.23
C LYS A 178 11.34 25.59 -16.18
N MET A 179 10.46 24.86 -15.51
CA MET A 179 9.51 25.41 -14.52
C MET A 179 10.21 25.90 -13.24
N SER A 180 11.24 25.21 -12.79
CA SER A 180 12.00 25.60 -11.59
C SER A 180 13.18 26.51 -11.85
N ASP A 181 13.53 26.72 -13.13
CA ASP A 181 14.77 27.38 -13.56
C ASP A 181 16.05 26.72 -12.99
N ASP A 182 15.97 25.41 -12.75
CA ASP A 182 17.06 24.58 -12.25
C ASP A 182 17.35 23.47 -13.27
N TYR A 183 18.44 23.63 -14.02
CA TYR A 183 18.82 22.73 -15.10
C TYR A 183 19.64 21.51 -14.64
N GLU A 184 19.91 21.38 -13.34
CA GLU A 184 20.70 20.30 -12.75
C GLU A 184 19.92 19.43 -11.77
N GLY A 185 19.16 20.03 -10.84
CA GLY A 185 18.50 19.31 -9.75
C GLY A 185 17.48 18.27 -10.21
N PRO A 186 16.60 18.54 -11.21
CA PRO A 186 15.75 17.52 -11.79
C PRO A 186 16.55 16.34 -12.35
N LYS A 187 17.59 16.59 -13.16
CA LYS A 187 18.44 15.51 -13.71
C LYS A 187 19.09 14.68 -12.62
N ARG A 188 19.62 15.33 -11.58
CA ARG A 188 20.28 14.67 -10.46
C ARG A 188 19.34 13.73 -9.71
N ARG A 189 18.14 14.19 -9.39
CA ARG A 189 17.12 13.40 -8.68
C ARG A 189 16.60 12.24 -9.52
N GLU A 190 16.37 12.45 -10.80
CA GLU A 190 16.03 11.36 -11.73
C GLU A 190 17.17 10.34 -11.86
N ALA A 191 18.41 10.80 -12.01
CA ALA A 191 19.57 9.92 -12.11
C ALA A 191 19.71 9.02 -10.88
N ARG A 192 19.43 9.54 -9.67
CA ARG A 192 19.38 8.74 -8.44
C ARG A 192 18.38 7.59 -8.53
N LEU A 193 17.17 7.81 -9.05
CA LEU A 193 16.16 6.75 -9.23
C LEU A 193 16.53 5.78 -10.35
N ARG A 194 17.10 6.27 -11.47
CA ARG A 194 17.60 5.42 -12.54
C ARG A 194 18.70 4.48 -12.04
N ASN A 195 19.62 5.01 -11.23
CA ASN A 195 20.69 4.24 -10.60
C ASN A 195 20.13 3.22 -9.59
N ARG A 196 19.15 3.61 -8.78
CA ARG A 196 18.42 2.68 -7.90
C ARG A 196 17.85 1.51 -8.68
N ALA A 197 17.10 1.78 -9.75
CA ALA A 197 16.48 0.74 -10.57
C ALA A 197 17.53 -0.20 -11.17
N ALA A 198 18.63 0.33 -11.71
CA ALA A 198 19.72 -0.47 -12.23
C ALA A 198 20.38 -1.35 -11.15
N ARG A 199 20.63 -0.80 -9.96
CA ARG A 199 21.17 -1.56 -8.81
C ARG A 199 20.22 -2.65 -8.35
N ARG A 200 18.91 -2.35 -8.27
CA ARG A 200 17.87 -3.33 -7.92
C ARG A 200 17.87 -4.52 -8.87
N THR A 201 18.00 -4.29 -10.18
CA THR A 201 18.11 -5.37 -11.18
C THR A 201 19.39 -6.18 -11.00
N ARG A 202 20.54 -5.51 -10.83
CA ARG A 202 21.83 -6.17 -10.62
C ARG A 202 21.92 -6.91 -9.27
N TRP A 203 21.11 -6.52 -8.28
CA TRP A 203 21.10 -7.08 -6.93
C TRP A 203 20.92 -8.62 -6.91
N LEU A 204 20.01 -9.11 -7.74
CA LEU A 204 19.75 -10.55 -7.87
C LEU A 204 20.90 -11.30 -8.55
N GLN A 205 21.67 -10.61 -9.39
CA GLN A 205 22.80 -11.16 -10.14
C GLN A 205 24.10 -11.17 -9.32
N ARG A 206 24.14 -10.49 -8.16
CA ARG A 206 25.33 -10.51 -7.29
C ARG A 206 25.64 -11.92 -6.79
N LYS A 207 26.92 -12.16 -6.48
CA LYS A 207 27.38 -13.43 -5.90
C LYS A 207 26.99 -13.53 -4.42
N TRP A 208 25.80 -14.05 -4.15
CA TRP A 208 25.37 -14.40 -2.80
C TRP A 208 26.12 -15.63 -2.29
N ARG A 209 26.78 -15.49 -1.15
CA ARG A 209 27.47 -16.61 -0.48
C ARG A 209 26.47 -17.42 0.34
N VAL A 210 26.83 -18.66 0.65
CA VAL A 210 26.03 -19.54 1.51
C VAL A 210 26.72 -19.69 2.86
N SER A 211 26.00 -19.44 3.93
CA SER A 211 26.48 -19.63 5.30
C SER A 211 26.51 -21.12 5.68
N ALA A 212 27.20 -21.47 6.76
CA ALA A 212 27.20 -22.84 7.28
C ALA A 212 25.80 -23.38 7.61
N LYS A 213 24.84 -22.49 7.89
CA LYS A 213 23.42 -22.81 8.13
C LYS A 213 22.58 -22.92 6.85
N GLY A 214 23.20 -22.85 5.66
CA GLY A 214 22.50 -22.91 4.36
C GLY A 214 21.83 -21.60 3.91
N ASN A 215 21.88 -20.54 4.70
CA ASN A 215 21.28 -19.24 4.35
C ASN A 215 22.15 -18.46 3.38
N SER A 216 21.54 -17.73 2.44
CA SER A 216 22.27 -16.82 1.55
C SER A 216 22.61 -15.52 2.26
N PHE A 217 23.81 -15.01 2.02
CA PHE A 217 24.25 -13.74 2.57
C PHE A 217 25.11 -12.95 1.59
N LEU A 218 25.14 -11.64 1.79
CA LEU A 218 25.90 -10.68 0.99
C LEU A 218 26.49 -9.62 1.94
N ASN A 219 27.72 -9.19 1.68
CA ASN A 219 28.33 -8.08 2.42
C ASN A 219 28.50 -6.89 1.46
N VAL A 220 28.04 -5.71 1.87
CA VAL A 220 28.18 -4.46 1.11
C VAL A 220 28.46 -3.34 2.08
N ASP A 221 29.52 -2.57 1.84
CA ASP A 221 29.88 -1.38 2.62
C ASP A 221 29.71 -1.55 4.15
N GLY A 222 30.34 -2.59 4.71
CA GLY A 222 30.26 -2.90 6.15
C GLY A 222 28.94 -3.54 6.63
N HIS A 223 27.92 -3.63 5.78
CA HIS A 223 26.63 -4.25 6.11
C HIS A 223 26.61 -5.73 5.73
N ASN A 224 26.13 -6.57 6.65
CA ASN A 224 25.91 -7.99 6.41
C ASN A 224 24.43 -8.28 6.19
N PHE A 225 24.08 -8.66 4.98
CA PHE A 225 22.73 -9.01 4.56
C PHE A 225 22.52 -10.52 4.59
N GLY A 226 21.36 -10.98 5.04
CA GLY A 226 21.03 -12.40 5.07
C GLY A 226 19.60 -12.67 4.63
N VAL A 227 19.41 -13.70 3.81
CA VAL A 227 18.10 -14.21 3.39
C VAL A 227 17.98 -15.65 3.85
N HIS A 228 16.89 -15.94 4.56
CA HIS A 228 16.68 -17.22 5.25
C HIS A 228 15.24 -17.71 5.06
N MET A 229 15.05 -19.03 5.10
CA MET A 229 13.72 -19.64 5.06
C MET A 229 13.27 -19.94 6.49
N ASN A 230 12.01 -19.61 6.81
CA ASN A 230 11.43 -19.87 8.12
C ASN A 230 10.78 -21.27 8.19
N LYS A 231 10.26 -21.63 9.37
CA LYS A 231 9.57 -22.90 9.60
C LYS A 231 8.31 -23.10 8.76
N PHE A 232 7.68 -22.01 8.33
CA PHE A 232 6.47 -21.99 7.49
C PHE A 232 6.78 -21.98 5.99
N LYS A 233 8.03 -22.29 5.59
CA LYS A 233 8.48 -22.29 4.19
C LYS A 233 8.31 -20.94 3.48
N ARG A 234 8.34 -19.84 4.24
CA ARG A 234 8.39 -18.47 3.71
C ARG A 234 9.78 -17.88 3.91
N TRP A 235 10.17 -16.99 3.02
CA TRP A 235 11.48 -16.34 3.03
C TRP A 235 11.43 -15.04 3.83
N GLY A 236 12.41 -14.84 4.71
CA GLY A 236 12.63 -13.58 5.41
C GLY A 236 14.05 -13.08 5.15
N TYR A 237 14.32 -11.84 5.54
CA TYR A 237 15.65 -11.26 5.45
C TYR A 237 16.09 -10.61 6.76
N ARG A 238 17.38 -10.29 6.83
CA ARG A 238 17.98 -9.46 7.86
C ARG A 238 19.02 -8.50 7.28
N ILE A 239 19.16 -7.35 7.90
CA ILE A 239 20.16 -6.32 7.64
C ILE A 239 20.95 -6.14 8.94
N GLY A 240 22.19 -6.63 8.98
CA GLY A 240 22.95 -6.75 10.22
C GLY A 240 22.21 -7.62 11.23
N SER A 241 21.88 -7.06 12.39
CA SER A 241 21.09 -7.67 13.46
C SER A 241 19.57 -7.50 13.30
N ARG A 242 19.11 -6.59 12.43
CA ARG A 242 17.69 -6.29 12.25
C ARG A 242 17.03 -7.29 11.30
N PHE A 243 15.88 -7.85 11.68
CA PHE A 243 15.08 -8.73 10.83
C PHE A 243 13.95 -7.94 10.15
N GLY A 244 13.65 -8.29 8.89
CA GLY A 244 12.49 -7.75 8.18
C GLY A 244 11.18 -8.26 8.79
N ALA A 245 10.17 -7.41 8.86
CA ALA A 245 8.87 -7.75 9.47
C ALA A 245 8.01 -8.68 8.60
N LYS A 246 8.20 -8.64 7.28
CA LYS A 246 7.40 -9.40 6.30
C LYS A 246 8.14 -10.65 5.84
N THR A 247 7.36 -11.61 5.32
CA THR A 247 7.90 -12.82 4.69
C THR A 247 7.33 -13.03 3.30
N TYR A 248 8.13 -13.63 2.42
CA TYR A 248 7.94 -13.68 0.98
C TYR A 248 7.78 -15.11 0.49
N ALA A 249 7.15 -15.28 -0.67
CA ALA A 249 6.94 -16.60 -1.25
C ALA A 249 8.24 -17.15 -1.83
N THR A 250 9.05 -16.28 -2.43
CA THR A 250 10.31 -16.66 -3.07
C THR A 250 11.52 -16.04 -2.39
N LYS A 251 12.69 -16.66 -2.61
CA LYS A 251 13.97 -16.16 -2.14
C LYS A 251 14.33 -14.82 -2.77
N ASP A 252 14.01 -14.64 -4.05
CA ASP A 252 14.34 -13.44 -4.80
C ASP A 252 13.44 -12.26 -4.42
N GLU A 253 12.15 -12.50 -4.13
CA GLU A 253 11.30 -11.49 -3.49
C GLU A 253 11.88 -11.00 -2.16
N ALA A 254 12.38 -11.92 -1.33
CA ALA A 254 13.02 -11.54 -0.06
C ALA A 254 14.33 -10.76 -0.27
N LYS A 255 15.13 -11.09 -1.30
CA LYS A 255 16.33 -10.31 -1.65
C LYS A 255 15.99 -8.91 -2.15
N LEU A 256 14.97 -8.78 -3.01
CA LEU A 256 14.52 -7.49 -3.53
C LEU A 256 13.93 -6.62 -2.42
N ALA A 257 13.10 -7.20 -1.55
CA ALA A 257 12.57 -6.46 -0.42
C ALA A 257 13.64 -6.05 0.59
N LEU A 258 14.70 -6.85 0.77
CA LEU A 258 15.88 -6.46 1.52
C LEU A 258 16.56 -5.24 0.88
N PHE A 259 16.74 -5.26 -0.44
CA PHE A 259 17.30 -4.10 -1.17
C PHE A 259 16.44 -2.86 -0.98
N ASP A 260 15.12 -2.99 -1.13
CA ASP A 260 14.19 -1.86 -1.01
C ASP A 260 14.23 -1.26 0.40
N ASP A 261 14.22 -2.08 1.46
CA ASP A 261 14.37 -1.65 2.86
C ASP A 261 15.73 -1.00 3.13
N PHE A 262 16.81 -1.59 2.62
CA PHE A 262 18.15 -1.00 2.75
C PHE A 262 18.27 0.33 2.02
N TRP A 263 17.70 0.44 0.81
CA TRP A 263 17.66 1.68 0.04
C TRP A 263 16.89 2.77 0.78
N GLU A 264 15.68 2.49 1.28
CA GLU A 264 14.89 3.47 2.03
C GLU A 264 15.66 4.07 3.22
N ALA A 265 16.45 3.25 3.92
CA ALA A 265 17.25 3.67 5.06
C ALA A 265 18.53 4.45 4.69
N THR A 266 19.04 4.30 3.45
CA THR A 266 20.38 4.78 3.08
C THR A 266 20.41 5.64 1.82
N GLN A 267 19.26 5.94 1.24
CA GLN A 267 19.18 6.63 -0.06
C GLN A 267 19.81 8.03 -0.06
N ASP A 268 19.87 8.71 1.08
CA ASP A 268 20.52 10.02 1.23
C ASP A 268 22.03 9.92 1.56
N SER A 269 22.54 8.72 1.77
CA SER A 269 23.95 8.46 2.07
C SER A 269 24.71 8.15 0.78
N GLU A 270 25.27 9.19 0.14
CA GLU A 270 25.96 9.03 -1.15
C GLU A 270 27.16 8.06 -1.08
N HIS A 271 27.87 8.01 0.06
CA HIS A 271 29.02 7.12 0.27
C HIS A 271 28.68 5.64 0.00
N ILE A 272 27.53 5.17 0.49
CA ILE A 272 27.11 3.75 0.41
C ILE A 272 26.92 3.33 -1.05
N TRP A 273 26.46 4.26 -1.88
CA TRP A 273 26.04 3.98 -3.25
C TRP A 273 27.09 4.37 -4.30
N ALA A 274 28.20 5.00 -3.90
CA ALA A 274 29.26 5.43 -4.81
C ALA A 274 30.07 4.24 -5.40
N ASN A 275 30.19 3.15 -4.65
CA ASN A 275 31.11 2.04 -4.97
C ASN A 275 30.42 0.73 -5.41
N ASP A 276 29.10 0.76 -5.68
CA ASP A 276 28.24 -0.42 -5.80
C ASP A 276 27.53 -0.59 -7.17
#